data_AF-A0A1X9LQU5-F1
#
_entry.id   AF-A0A1X9LQU5-F1
#
_cell.length_a   1.000
_cell.length_b   1.000
_cell.length_c   1.000
_cell.angle_alpha   90.00
_cell.angle_beta   90.00
_cell.angle_gamma   90.00
#
_symmetry.space_group_name_H-M   'P 1'
#
loop_
_entity.id
_entity.type
_entity.pdbx_description
1 polymer ?
#
loop_
_entity_poly.entity_id
_entity_poly.type
_entity_poly.pdbx_seq_one_letter_code
_entity_poly.pdbx_strand_id
1 'polypeptide(L)'
;MLRSTQRRRHNEVVGGLNRQLAPPHRFVGLVRSGLLAPARNGTPAIGHLLSDAPNRVGSMADPVPARLLVVDLDDTLWYWFEPWYASFRALLGGLAGQSGLAEHELLPEIRQIHQKRGTSEYSWLVDELEVLRPAVPEGMTAREYFDPALHAQNSARLVHTGLREGVRESLESIRTAGTKIVAYTESLEFWTRWRILRTETDGLLDAYYSSPDHDAPLGLDPSALRRFSDDSYQLQVTEHRHVARGVLKPSSEVLSQIIADYGVSPEETVYVGDTLMKDIEMAQRVGVHDVWAKYGVNHADPRYGLLQSVSHWTDEMVRKEQDERPGVNPTATWVLERGFDELLGMFDFRPTRRSDASQG
;
A
#
# COMPACT_ATOMS: atom_id res chain seq x y z
N MET A 1 -30.71 64.61 -6.19
CA MET A 1 -30.09 64.84 -4.88
C MET A 1 -29.44 63.51 -4.45
N LEU A 2 -28.13 63.28 -4.67
CA LEU A 2 -27.00 63.63 -3.77
C LEU A 2 -27.29 63.16 -2.33
N ARG A 3 -26.54 62.30 -1.63
CA ARG A 3 -25.08 62.08 -1.51
C ARG A 3 -24.84 60.65 -0.96
N SER A 4 -23.89 59.84 -1.43
CA SER A 4 -22.48 59.73 -0.99
C SER A 4 -22.18 60.05 0.49
N THR A 5 -21.67 59.06 1.23
CA THR A 5 -20.56 59.28 2.17
C THR A 5 -19.77 58.00 2.43
N GLN A 6 -18.47 58.20 2.45
CA GLN A 6 -17.37 57.27 2.52
C GLN A 6 -16.62 57.53 3.84
N ARG A 7 -15.84 56.53 4.30
CA ARG A 7 -14.66 56.61 5.21
C ARG A 7 -14.85 56.54 6.73
N ARG A 8 -14.17 55.57 7.37
CA ARG A 8 -12.85 55.65 8.09
C ARG A 8 -12.71 54.38 8.95
N ARG A 9 -11.78 53.45 8.70
CA ARG A 9 -10.35 53.34 9.15
C ARG A 9 -10.09 53.61 10.64
N HIS A 10 -9.63 52.56 11.34
CA HIS A 10 -8.54 52.40 12.35
C HIS A 10 -8.43 50.86 12.60
N ASN A 11 -7.38 50.07 12.29
CA ASN A 11 -5.97 50.02 12.77
C ASN A 11 -5.91 50.09 14.32
N GLU A 12 -5.44 49.11 15.11
CA GLU A 12 -4.15 48.40 15.16
C GLU A 12 -4.24 47.11 16.03
N VAL A 13 -3.64 45.97 15.66
CA VAL A 13 -2.34 45.36 16.08
C VAL A 13 -2.32 44.77 17.51
N VAL A 14 -2.09 43.44 17.60
CA VAL A 14 -0.99 42.72 18.33
C VAL A 14 -0.96 41.28 17.75
N GLY A 15 0.06 40.88 16.99
CA GLY A 15 1.27 40.16 17.45
C GLY A 15 0.97 38.67 17.65
N GLY A 16 1.45 37.70 16.87
CA GLY A 16 2.77 37.51 16.29
C GLY A 16 3.41 36.29 16.96
N LEU A 17 3.39 35.12 16.31
CA LEU A 17 4.28 33.99 16.60
C LEU A 17 4.32 33.05 15.40
N ASN A 18 5.17 33.41 14.44
CA ASN A 18 5.53 32.59 13.30
C ASN A 18 6.59 31.58 13.78
N ARG A 19 6.25 30.30 13.95
CA ARG A 19 7.24 29.24 14.13
C ARG A 19 7.55 28.61 12.78
N GLN A 20 8.66 29.05 12.19
CA GLN A 20 9.37 28.29 11.17
C GLN A 20 9.82 26.95 11.78
N LEU A 21 9.36 25.84 11.22
CA LEU A 21 9.95 24.53 11.48
C LEU A 21 10.88 24.20 10.30
N ALA A 22 12.18 24.23 10.59
CA ALA A 22 13.23 23.73 9.71
C ALA A 22 13.21 22.18 9.66
N PRO A 23 13.65 21.55 8.57
CA PRO A 23 13.64 20.09 8.44
C PRO A 23 14.73 19.44 9.30
N PRO A 24 14.54 18.20 9.77
CA PRO A 24 15.52 17.54 10.62
C PRO A 24 16.76 17.11 9.83
N HIS A 25 17.92 17.56 10.31
CA HIS A 25 19.24 17.12 9.87
C HIS A 25 19.50 15.66 10.28
N ARG A 26 20.13 14.91 9.35
CA ARG A 26 20.75 13.61 9.55
C ARG A 26 21.71 13.63 10.75
N PHE A 27 21.53 12.72 11.69
CA PHE A 27 22.56 12.35 12.67
C PHE A 27 23.07 10.95 12.37
N VAL A 28 24.31 10.87 11.89
CA VAL A 28 25.12 9.66 11.77
C VAL A 28 26.07 9.65 12.96
N GLY A 29 25.97 8.63 13.81
CA GLY A 29 26.72 8.52 15.07
C GLY A 29 27.19 7.09 15.33
N LEU A 30 28.29 6.76 14.65
CA LEU A 30 29.28 5.71 14.89
C LEU A 30 29.30 5.09 16.32
N VAL A 31 29.15 3.77 16.43
CA VAL A 31 29.65 2.99 17.58
C VAL A 31 30.59 1.89 17.06
N ARG A 32 31.85 1.98 17.46
CA ARG A 32 32.92 1.01 17.17
C ARG A 32 33.15 0.09 18.38
N SER A 33 33.22 -1.20 18.07
CA SER A 33 34.13 -2.25 18.57
C SER A 33 34.24 -2.55 20.08
N GLY A 34 34.07 -3.84 20.40
CA GLY A 34 34.64 -4.49 21.58
C GLY A 34 34.56 -6.01 21.47
N LEU A 35 35.67 -6.65 21.07
CA LEU A 35 35.88 -8.11 21.07
C LEU A 35 35.73 -8.70 22.48
N LEU A 36 35.34 -9.99 22.56
CA LEU A 36 36.11 -11.06 23.23
C LEU A 36 35.42 -12.43 23.06
N ALA A 37 36.15 -13.38 22.46
CA ALA A 37 35.88 -14.82 22.53
C ALA A 37 36.77 -15.43 23.63
N PRO A 38 36.43 -16.62 24.17
CA PRO A 38 37.28 -17.78 23.86
C PRO A 38 36.59 -19.17 23.80
N ALA A 39 37.08 -19.97 22.84
CA ALA A 39 37.54 -21.38 22.91
C ALA A 39 36.68 -22.47 23.60
N ARG A 40 36.13 -23.45 22.86
CA ARG A 40 36.69 -24.76 22.38
C ARG A 40 36.85 -25.87 23.44
N ASN A 41 36.10 -26.97 23.22
CA ASN A 41 36.39 -28.41 23.48
C ASN A 41 35.29 -29.19 22.69
N GLY A 42 35.45 -30.29 21.95
CA GLY A 42 36.53 -31.22 21.71
C GLY A 42 35.99 -32.66 21.54
N THR A 43 35.67 -33.08 20.30
CA THR A 43 35.65 -34.48 19.73
C THR A 43 34.60 -35.52 20.23
N PRO A 44 34.35 -36.66 19.50
CA PRO A 44 34.73 -37.05 18.13
C PRO A 44 33.59 -37.61 17.23
N ALA A 45 34.00 -37.93 15.99
CA ALA A 45 33.28 -38.39 14.80
C ALA A 45 32.59 -39.76 14.88
N ILE A 46 31.56 -39.93 14.04
CA ILE A 46 31.18 -41.20 13.41
C ILE A 46 30.98 -40.94 11.92
N GLY A 47 31.78 -41.61 11.09
CA GLY A 47 31.66 -41.55 9.64
C GLY A 47 30.58 -42.50 9.12
N HIS A 48 29.95 -42.10 8.01
CA HIS A 48 29.36 -43.04 7.07
C HIS A 48 29.62 -42.54 5.64
N LEU A 49 30.13 -43.45 4.82
CA LEU A 49 30.42 -43.31 3.41
C LEU A 49 29.15 -43.18 2.55
N LEU A 50 29.39 -42.71 1.31
CA LEU A 50 28.64 -42.89 0.05
C LEU A 50 27.79 -41.69 -0.40
N SER A 51 28.31 -40.87 -1.31
CA SER A 51 28.17 -41.08 -2.76
C SER A 51 28.65 -39.83 -3.51
N ASP A 52 29.62 -39.99 -4.43
CA ASP A 52 30.03 -38.97 -5.38
C ASP A 52 28.86 -38.65 -6.34
N ALA A 53 28.16 -37.56 -6.08
CA ALA A 53 27.31 -36.89 -7.05
C ALA A 53 28.08 -35.65 -7.57
N PRO A 54 28.11 -35.41 -8.89
CA PRO A 54 28.88 -34.29 -9.43
C PRO A 54 28.28 -32.99 -8.90
N ASN A 55 29.14 -32.24 -8.20
CA ASN A 55 28.87 -30.89 -7.73
C ASN A 55 28.74 -29.97 -8.97
N ARG A 56 27.58 -30.02 -9.63
CA ARG A 56 27.18 -29.02 -10.61
C ARG A 56 26.74 -27.80 -9.82
N VAL A 57 27.66 -26.86 -9.66
CA VAL A 57 27.32 -25.46 -9.42
C VAL A 57 26.30 -25.10 -10.51
N GLY A 58 25.05 -24.91 -10.12
CA GLY A 58 23.96 -24.64 -11.05
C GLY A 58 24.31 -23.41 -11.88
N SER A 59 24.25 -23.57 -13.20
CA SER A 59 24.09 -22.45 -14.12
C SER A 59 22.92 -21.62 -13.58
N MET A 60 23.18 -20.39 -13.10
CA MET A 60 22.10 -19.42 -13.02
C MET A 60 21.57 -19.31 -14.45
N ALA A 61 20.30 -19.62 -14.67
CA ALA A 61 19.68 -19.37 -15.97
C ALA A 61 19.87 -17.89 -16.30
N ASP A 62 20.11 -17.57 -17.56
CA ASP A 62 20.23 -16.17 -17.98
C ASP A 62 18.93 -15.43 -17.61
N PRO A 63 19.02 -14.18 -17.11
CA PRO A 63 17.83 -13.40 -16.74
C PRO A 63 16.85 -13.26 -17.90
N VAL A 64 15.55 -13.34 -17.59
CA VAL A 64 14.49 -13.31 -18.61
C VAL A 64 14.24 -11.87 -19.07
N PRO A 65 14.17 -11.59 -20.38
CA PRO A 65 13.89 -10.24 -20.87
C PRO A 65 12.55 -9.68 -20.36
N ALA A 66 12.55 -8.45 -19.87
CA ALA A 66 11.34 -7.74 -19.44
C ALA A 66 11.32 -6.31 -19.99
N ARG A 67 10.19 -5.87 -20.54
CA ARG A 67 10.00 -4.52 -21.11
C ARG A 67 8.86 -3.75 -20.46
N LEU A 68 8.07 -4.40 -19.61
CA LEU A 68 7.04 -3.78 -18.81
C LEU A 68 7.03 -4.45 -17.43
N LEU A 69 7.12 -3.63 -16.38
CA LEU A 69 6.84 -4.08 -15.03
C LEU A 69 5.45 -3.59 -14.65
N VAL A 70 4.54 -4.52 -14.38
CA VAL A 70 3.28 -4.25 -13.70
C VAL A 70 3.43 -4.71 -12.25
N VAL A 71 3.03 -3.89 -11.29
CA VAL A 71 3.30 -4.14 -9.88
C VAL A 71 2.07 -3.84 -9.03
N ASP A 72 1.74 -4.74 -8.12
CA ASP A 72 0.86 -4.42 -7.01
C ASP A 72 1.53 -3.42 -6.05
N LEU A 73 0.75 -2.79 -5.18
CA LEU A 73 1.24 -1.73 -4.30
C LEU A 73 1.30 -2.16 -2.83
N ASP A 74 0.16 -2.59 -2.29
CA ASP A 74 -0.03 -2.80 -0.87
C ASP A 74 0.66 -4.11 -0.45
N ASP A 75 1.56 -4.03 0.51
CA ASP A 75 2.43 -5.13 0.95
C ASP A 75 3.38 -5.69 -0.13
N THR A 76 3.36 -5.13 -1.35
CA THR A 76 4.36 -5.35 -2.41
C THR A 76 5.45 -4.27 -2.40
N LEU A 77 5.13 -2.98 -2.58
CA LEU A 77 6.10 -1.88 -2.60
C LEU A 77 6.29 -1.21 -1.22
N TRP A 78 5.21 -1.11 -0.46
CA TRP A 78 5.20 -0.52 0.87
C TRP A 78 4.50 -1.45 1.86
N TYR A 79 4.70 -1.17 3.14
CA TYR A 79 3.89 -1.80 4.17
C TYR A 79 2.46 -1.25 4.08
N TRP A 80 1.47 -2.11 4.00
CA TRP A 80 0.06 -1.71 4.11
C TRP A 80 -0.54 -2.19 5.43
N PHE A 81 -0.35 -3.48 5.75
CA PHE A 81 -0.95 -4.07 6.95
C PHE A 81 -0.50 -3.40 8.25
N GLU A 82 0.80 -3.14 8.41
CA GLU A 82 1.34 -2.52 9.63
C GLU A 82 0.81 -1.10 9.87
N PRO A 83 0.88 -0.14 8.91
CA PRO A 83 0.25 1.17 9.08
C PRO A 83 -1.25 1.11 9.27
N TRP A 84 -1.95 0.20 8.58
CA TRP A 84 -3.37 -0.01 8.77
C TRP A 84 -3.64 -0.42 10.23
N TYR A 85 -2.97 -1.46 10.72
CA TYR A 85 -3.17 -1.98 12.07
C TYR A 85 -2.85 -0.93 13.13
N ALA A 86 -1.66 -0.30 13.06
CA ALA A 86 -1.24 0.71 14.03
C ALA A 86 -2.23 1.88 14.09
N SER A 87 -2.66 2.38 12.93
CA SER A 87 -3.62 3.49 12.87
C SER A 87 -5.01 3.08 13.33
N PHE A 88 -5.52 1.92 12.92
CA PHE A 88 -6.84 1.44 13.30
C PHE A 88 -6.92 1.11 14.79
N ARG A 89 -5.88 0.50 15.38
CA ARG A 89 -5.80 0.27 16.84
C ARG A 89 -5.81 1.57 17.63
N ALA A 90 -5.07 2.59 17.17
CA ALA A 90 -5.05 3.90 17.80
C ALA A 90 -6.44 4.57 17.76
N LEU A 91 -7.13 4.47 16.62
CA LEU A 91 -8.52 4.94 16.50
C LEU A 91 -9.44 4.19 17.46
N LEU A 92 -9.48 2.87 17.37
CA LEU A 92 -10.40 2.01 18.11
C LEU A 92 -10.23 2.18 19.63
N GLY A 93 -8.99 2.19 20.13
CA GLY A 93 -8.71 2.43 21.54
C GLY A 93 -9.12 3.84 21.99
N GLY A 94 -8.93 4.85 21.13
CA GLY A 94 -9.39 6.21 21.39
C GLY A 94 -10.92 6.33 21.45
N LEU A 95 -11.63 5.72 20.50
CA LEU A 95 -13.09 5.67 20.48
C LEU A 95 -13.65 4.97 21.72
N ALA A 96 -13.12 3.79 22.06
CA ALA A 96 -13.52 3.05 23.26
C ALA A 96 -13.28 3.86 24.54
N GLY A 97 -12.10 4.46 24.67
CA GLY A 97 -11.73 5.27 25.84
C GLY A 97 -12.60 6.53 26.01
N GLN A 98 -12.92 7.23 24.92
CA GLN A 98 -13.72 8.46 24.99
C GLN A 98 -15.23 8.19 25.13
N SER A 99 -15.75 7.14 24.48
CA SER A 99 -17.17 6.79 24.56
C SER A 99 -17.54 6.00 25.82
N GLY A 100 -16.57 5.32 26.45
CA GLY A 100 -16.80 4.37 27.53
C GLY A 100 -17.32 3.01 27.07
N LEU A 101 -17.46 2.78 25.76
CA LEU A 101 -17.86 1.50 25.17
C LEU A 101 -16.68 0.53 25.11
N ALA A 102 -16.95 -0.76 25.20
CA ALA A 102 -15.97 -1.79 24.93
C ALA A 102 -15.74 -1.95 23.42
N GLU A 103 -14.52 -2.31 23.01
CA GLU A 103 -14.17 -2.42 21.59
C GLU A 103 -15.11 -3.37 20.81
N HIS A 104 -15.48 -4.49 21.41
CA HIS A 104 -16.37 -5.48 20.77
C HIS A 104 -17.78 -4.95 20.47
N GLU A 105 -18.19 -3.85 21.10
CA GLU A 105 -19.45 -3.15 20.80
C GLU A 105 -19.32 -2.27 19.54
N LEU A 106 -18.11 -1.83 19.21
CA LEU A 106 -17.83 -0.97 18.05
C LEU A 106 -17.60 -1.78 16.77
N LEU A 107 -16.90 -2.92 16.87
CA LEU A 107 -16.46 -3.70 15.69
C LEU A 107 -17.58 -4.11 14.73
N PRO A 108 -18.78 -4.56 15.18
CA PRO A 108 -19.83 -5.00 14.27
C PRO A 108 -20.33 -3.87 13.35
N GLU A 109 -20.55 -2.67 13.89
CA GLU A 109 -21.01 -1.53 13.10
C GLU A 109 -19.90 -1.01 12.18
N ILE A 110 -18.65 -0.97 12.66
CA ILE A 110 -17.49 -0.64 11.81
C ILE A 110 -17.44 -1.58 10.59
N ARG A 111 -17.61 -2.89 10.80
CA ARG A 111 -17.62 -3.87 9.71
C ARG A 111 -18.75 -3.59 8.73
N GLN A 112 -19.96 -3.31 9.21
CA GLN A 112 -21.11 -2.99 8.35
C GLN A 112 -20.84 -1.76 7.48
N ILE A 113 -20.25 -0.71 8.05
CA ILE A 113 -19.87 0.50 7.31
C ILE A 113 -18.80 0.16 6.27
N HIS A 114 -17.72 -0.53 6.64
CA HIS A 114 -16.68 -0.92 5.69
C HIS A 114 -17.21 -1.79 4.55
N GLN A 115 -18.08 -2.77 4.83
CA GLN A 115 -18.74 -3.59 3.80
C GLN A 115 -19.60 -2.74 2.87
N LYS A 116 -20.41 -1.82 3.41
CA LYS A 116 -21.22 -0.88 2.63
C LYS A 116 -20.36 0.04 1.75
N ARG A 117 -19.20 0.45 2.25
CA ARG A 117 -18.29 1.39 1.58
C ARG A 117 -17.25 0.71 0.69
N GLY A 118 -17.12 -0.62 0.76
CA GLY A 118 -16.17 -1.40 -0.03
C GLY A 118 -14.70 -1.11 0.31
N THR A 119 -14.39 -0.65 1.52
CA THR A 119 -13.01 -0.35 1.94
C THR A 119 -12.85 -0.45 3.45
N SER A 120 -11.63 -0.78 3.90
CA SER A 120 -11.22 -0.78 5.31
C SER A 120 -10.52 0.52 5.73
N GLU A 121 -10.46 1.52 4.84
CA GLU A 121 -9.82 2.82 5.06
C GLU A 121 -10.80 3.97 4.79
N TYR A 122 -11.99 3.90 5.40
CA TYR A 122 -13.04 4.90 5.16
C TYR A 122 -12.86 6.17 6.00
N SER A 123 -12.65 7.31 5.34
CA SER A 123 -12.33 8.59 6.01
C SER A 123 -13.47 9.12 6.89
N TRP A 124 -14.72 8.78 6.60
CA TRP A 124 -15.92 9.19 7.32
C TRP A 124 -16.44 8.15 8.33
N LEU A 125 -15.64 7.13 8.66
CA LEU A 125 -16.05 6.05 9.56
C LEU A 125 -16.66 6.58 10.87
N VAL A 126 -15.99 7.51 11.54
CA VAL A 126 -16.44 8.06 12.84
C VAL A 126 -17.74 8.85 12.71
N ASP A 127 -17.98 9.50 11.58
CA ASP A 127 -19.22 10.26 11.35
C ASP A 127 -20.44 9.35 11.16
N GLU A 128 -20.23 8.10 10.75
CA GLU A 128 -21.30 7.14 10.44
C GLU A 128 -21.54 6.09 11.54
N LEU A 129 -20.77 6.11 12.63
CA LEU A 129 -20.93 5.19 13.75
C LEU A 129 -22.05 5.67 14.70
N GLU A 130 -23.26 5.16 14.51
CA GLU A 130 -24.43 5.52 15.32
C GLU A 130 -24.28 5.06 16.77
N VAL A 131 -23.56 3.97 17.03
CA VAL A 131 -23.26 3.49 18.39
C VAL A 131 -22.53 4.55 19.23
N LEU A 132 -21.79 5.47 18.59
CA LEU A 132 -21.09 6.55 19.29
C LEU A 132 -22.00 7.72 19.64
N ARG A 133 -23.15 7.87 18.97
CA ARG A 133 -24.03 9.04 19.09
C ARG A 133 -24.44 9.35 20.55
N PRO A 134 -24.76 8.38 21.42
CA PRO A 134 -25.11 8.67 22.81
C PRO A 134 -23.98 9.29 23.64
N ALA A 135 -22.72 9.09 23.24
CA ALA A 135 -21.55 9.65 23.93
C ALA A 135 -21.23 11.09 23.48
N VAL A 136 -21.76 11.52 22.33
CA VAL A 136 -21.47 12.84 21.76
C VAL A 136 -22.32 13.91 22.45
N PRO A 137 -21.71 14.98 23.03
CA PRO A 137 -22.45 16.08 23.63
C PRO A 137 -23.36 16.81 22.65
N GLU A 138 -24.48 17.35 23.16
CA GLU A 138 -25.40 18.16 22.35
C GLU A 138 -24.66 19.36 21.73
N GLY A 139 -24.85 19.56 20.42
CA GLY A 139 -24.22 20.64 19.66
C GLY A 139 -22.83 20.33 19.09
N MET A 140 -22.29 19.13 19.30
CA MET A 140 -21.06 18.66 18.65
C MET A 140 -21.35 17.57 17.62
N THR A 141 -20.52 17.49 16.58
CA THR A 141 -20.45 16.33 15.70
C THR A 141 -19.60 15.22 16.32
N ALA A 142 -19.80 13.97 15.87
CA ALA A 142 -18.97 12.85 16.31
C ALA A 142 -17.48 13.11 16.02
N ARG A 143 -17.16 13.62 14.84
CA ARG A 143 -15.79 13.98 14.45
C ARG A 143 -15.14 15.02 15.34
N GLU A 144 -15.87 16.06 15.75
CA GLU A 144 -15.34 17.07 16.69
C GLU A 144 -15.07 16.47 18.07
N TYR A 145 -15.98 15.62 18.57
CA TYR A 145 -15.83 15.01 19.88
C TYR A 145 -14.70 13.97 19.92
N PHE A 146 -14.57 13.15 18.87
CA PHE A 146 -13.55 12.12 18.73
C PHE A 146 -12.30 12.58 17.97
N ASP A 147 -12.07 13.89 17.82
CA ASP A 147 -10.86 14.43 17.16
C ASP A 147 -9.56 13.91 17.79
N PRO A 148 -9.41 13.73 19.13
CA PRO A 148 -8.22 13.13 19.70
C PRO A 148 -7.94 11.71 19.19
N ALA A 149 -8.97 10.88 19.00
CA ALA A 149 -8.82 9.53 18.45
C ALA A 149 -8.43 9.56 16.96
N LEU A 150 -9.03 10.46 16.19
CA LEU A 150 -8.67 10.70 14.79
C LEU A 150 -7.24 11.25 14.64
N HIS A 151 -6.80 12.11 15.57
CA HIS A 151 -5.44 12.62 15.60
C HIS A 151 -4.43 11.51 15.90
N ALA A 152 -4.74 10.63 16.86
CA ALA A 152 -3.92 9.47 17.18
C ALA A 152 -3.82 8.50 15.99
N GLN A 153 -4.94 8.21 15.32
CA GLN A 153 -4.98 7.41 14.09
C GLN A 153 -4.05 7.98 13.02
N ASN A 154 -4.20 9.27 12.71
CA ASN A 154 -3.41 9.93 11.67
C ASN A 154 -1.92 9.95 12.01
N SER A 155 -1.58 10.17 13.27
CA SER A 155 -0.19 10.16 13.75
C SER A 155 0.44 8.79 13.61
N ALA A 156 -0.27 7.72 14.02
CA ALA A 156 0.20 6.35 13.85
C ALA A 156 0.36 5.99 12.37
N ARG A 157 -0.61 6.35 11.51
CA ARG A 157 -0.51 6.13 10.06
C ARG A 157 0.73 6.80 9.46
N LEU A 158 1.00 8.04 9.84
CA LEU A 158 2.15 8.82 9.36
C LEU A 158 3.50 8.20 9.75
N VAL A 159 3.60 7.67 10.98
CA VAL A 159 4.82 7.05 11.51
C VAL A 159 5.12 5.72 10.82
N HIS A 160 4.09 4.90 10.60
CA HIS A 160 4.27 3.53 10.13
C HIS A 160 4.27 3.40 8.60
N THR A 161 3.72 4.37 7.86
CA THR A 161 3.74 4.33 6.38
C THR A 161 5.16 4.55 5.85
N GLY A 162 5.68 3.56 5.14
CA GLY A 162 6.99 3.62 4.49
C GLY A 162 7.16 2.56 3.41
N LEU A 163 8.13 2.79 2.51
CA LEU A 163 8.55 1.78 1.53
C LEU A 163 9.22 0.61 2.21
N ARG A 164 9.12 -0.55 1.57
CA ARG A 164 9.95 -1.71 1.92
C ARG A 164 11.40 -1.45 1.49
N GLU A 165 12.33 -2.10 2.18
CA GLU A 165 13.75 -1.99 1.90
C GLU A 165 14.06 -2.43 0.46
N GLY A 166 14.97 -1.70 -0.20
CA GLY A 166 15.41 -2.01 -1.58
C GLY A 166 14.42 -1.64 -2.69
N VAL A 167 13.17 -1.29 -2.37
CA VAL A 167 12.15 -0.97 -3.37
C VAL A 167 12.53 0.26 -4.18
N ARG A 168 12.95 1.35 -3.52
CA ARG A 168 13.30 2.60 -4.20
C ARG A 168 14.42 2.37 -5.21
N GLU A 169 15.52 1.77 -4.76
CA GLU A 169 16.71 1.53 -5.56
C GLU A 169 16.39 0.61 -6.75
N SER A 170 15.51 -0.37 -6.54
CA SER A 170 15.07 -1.28 -7.59
C SER A 170 14.21 -0.59 -8.65
N LEU A 171 13.22 0.21 -8.23
CA LEU A 171 12.39 1.00 -9.15
C LEU A 171 13.25 1.98 -9.97
N GLU A 172 14.21 2.65 -9.33
CA GLU A 172 15.16 3.54 -10.01
C GLU A 172 16.04 2.81 -11.02
N SER A 173 16.52 1.60 -10.67
CA SER A 173 17.31 0.74 -11.58
C SER A 173 16.51 0.32 -12.80
N ILE A 174 15.29 -0.20 -12.60
CA ILE A 174 14.38 -0.66 -13.66
C ILE A 174 14.03 0.50 -14.61
N ARG A 175 13.75 1.67 -14.05
CA ARG A 175 13.48 2.89 -14.80
C ARG A 175 14.71 3.37 -15.57
N THR A 176 15.90 3.28 -14.99
CA THR A 176 17.17 3.66 -15.65
C THR A 176 17.45 2.77 -16.86
N ALA A 177 17.05 1.50 -16.80
CA ALA A 177 17.08 0.60 -17.96
C ALA A 177 16.04 0.97 -19.04
N GLY A 178 15.19 1.97 -18.80
CA GLY A 178 14.16 2.45 -19.73
C GLY A 178 12.86 1.65 -19.69
N THR A 179 12.71 0.72 -18.74
CA THR A 179 11.49 -0.07 -18.58
C THR A 179 10.40 0.79 -17.93
N LYS A 180 9.19 0.73 -18.47
CA LYS A 180 8.00 1.35 -17.90
C LYS A 180 7.52 0.55 -16.70
N ILE A 181 7.11 1.27 -15.67
CA ILE A 181 6.62 0.72 -14.40
C ILE A 181 5.20 1.20 -14.18
N VAL A 182 4.27 0.26 -14.09
CA VAL A 182 2.84 0.53 -13.95
C VAL A 182 2.33 -0.15 -12.70
N ALA A 183 1.69 0.61 -11.81
CA ALA A 183 1.06 0.03 -10.64
C ALA A 183 -0.39 -0.39 -10.90
N TYR A 184 -0.85 -1.48 -10.30
CA TYR A 184 -2.27 -1.86 -10.30
C TYR A 184 -2.70 -2.36 -8.91
N THR A 185 -3.61 -1.62 -8.28
CA THR A 185 -4.14 -1.91 -6.94
C THR A 185 -5.67 -1.95 -6.92
N GLU A 186 -6.22 -2.71 -5.96
CA GLU A 186 -7.64 -2.70 -5.59
C GLU A 186 -7.97 -1.63 -4.54
N SER A 187 -6.95 -1.00 -3.94
CA SER A 187 -7.13 0.16 -3.05
C SER A 187 -7.73 1.35 -3.79
N LEU A 188 -8.40 2.23 -3.04
CA LEU A 188 -9.05 3.41 -3.62
C LEU A 188 -8.06 4.55 -3.85
N GLU A 189 -8.41 5.42 -4.80
CA GLU A 189 -7.61 6.53 -5.31
C GLU A 189 -6.96 7.40 -4.23
N PHE A 190 -7.70 7.88 -3.23
CA PHE A 190 -7.19 8.86 -2.26
C PHE A 190 -6.01 8.29 -1.47
N TRP A 191 -6.19 7.11 -0.87
CA TRP A 191 -5.16 6.49 -0.04
C TRP A 191 -4.00 5.97 -0.86
N THR A 192 -4.26 5.45 -2.07
CA THR A 192 -3.22 5.07 -3.02
C THR A 192 -2.34 6.26 -3.37
N ARG A 193 -2.95 7.38 -3.76
CA ARG A 193 -2.25 8.61 -4.07
C ARG A 193 -1.48 9.17 -2.87
N TRP A 194 -2.12 9.21 -1.72
CA TRP A 194 -1.50 9.68 -0.49
C TRP A 194 -0.25 8.86 -0.17
N ARG A 195 -0.30 7.52 -0.34
CA ARG A 195 0.86 6.65 -0.17
C ARG A 195 1.94 6.98 -1.19
N ILE A 196 1.63 7.10 -2.49
CA ILE A 196 2.61 7.46 -3.53
C ILE A 196 3.36 8.75 -3.18
N LEU A 197 2.65 9.79 -2.71
CA LEU A 197 3.27 11.03 -2.26
C LEU A 197 4.09 10.84 -0.99
N ARG A 198 3.54 10.13 0.01
CA ARG A 198 4.17 9.91 1.31
C ARG A 198 5.44 9.08 1.21
N THR A 199 5.47 8.10 0.32
CA THR A 199 6.60 7.23 0.04
C THR A 199 7.56 7.81 -1.00
N GLU A 200 7.26 9.01 -1.53
CA GLU A 200 8.08 9.70 -2.53
C GLU A 200 8.32 8.82 -3.79
N THR A 201 7.28 8.09 -4.23
CA THR A 201 7.32 7.26 -5.45
C THR A 201 6.65 7.93 -6.65
N ASP A 202 6.15 9.16 -6.48
CA ASP A 202 5.70 9.99 -7.60
C ASP A 202 6.85 10.19 -8.60
N GLY A 203 6.59 9.83 -9.85
CA GLY A 203 7.55 9.81 -10.93
C GLY A 203 8.48 8.59 -10.98
N LEU A 204 8.47 7.69 -9.99
CA LEU A 204 9.07 6.35 -10.13
C LEU A 204 8.13 5.39 -10.87
N LEU A 205 6.82 5.65 -10.78
CA LEU A 205 5.79 4.95 -11.54
C LEU A 205 5.38 5.81 -12.74
N ASP A 206 5.22 5.21 -13.92
CA ASP A 206 4.70 5.89 -15.09
C ASP A 206 3.19 6.12 -14.97
N ALA A 207 2.47 5.13 -14.45
CA ALA A 207 1.04 5.22 -14.15
C ALA A 207 0.67 4.30 -12.99
N TYR A 208 -0.48 4.54 -12.37
CA TYR A 208 -1.15 3.57 -11.51
C TYR A 208 -2.63 3.44 -11.88
N TYR A 209 -3.14 2.23 -11.70
CA TYR A 209 -4.52 1.86 -11.92
C TYR A 209 -5.19 1.57 -10.59
N SER A 210 -6.30 2.26 -10.32
CA SER A 210 -7.08 2.05 -9.10
C SER A 210 -8.55 2.38 -9.32
N SER A 211 -9.42 1.89 -8.43
CA SER A 211 -10.83 2.31 -8.43
C SER A 211 -10.95 3.76 -7.95
N PRO A 212 -11.92 4.54 -8.46
CA PRO A 212 -12.20 5.87 -7.93
C PRO A 212 -12.61 5.80 -6.47
N ASP A 213 -12.37 6.88 -5.72
CA ASP A 213 -12.81 7.00 -4.32
C ASP A 213 -14.32 6.84 -4.16
N HIS A 214 -14.73 6.57 -2.94
CA HIS A 214 -16.14 6.61 -2.58
C HIS A 214 -16.69 8.04 -2.68
N ASP A 215 -17.98 8.15 -2.97
CA ASP A 215 -18.67 9.42 -2.85
C ASP A 215 -18.69 9.85 -1.37
N ALA A 216 -18.47 11.14 -1.12
CA ALA A 216 -18.70 11.69 0.20
C ALA A 216 -20.17 11.46 0.62
N PRO A 217 -20.44 11.34 1.93
CA PRO A 217 -21.81 11.34 2.42
C PRO A 217 -22.59 12.54 1.87
N LEU A 218 -23.88 12.35 1.61
CA LEU A 218 -24.73 13.35 0.95
C LEU A 218 -24.63 14.71 1.68
N GLY A 219 -24.22 15.75 0.96
CA GLY A 219 -24.09 17.11 1.49
C GLY A 219 -22.75 17.43 2.16
N LEU A 220 -21.79 16.49 2.19
CA LEU A 220 -20.43 16.76 2.62
C LEU A 220 -19.50 16.97 1.41
N ASP A 221 -18.63 17.97 1.52
CA ASP A 221 -17.54 18.20 0.57
C ASP A 221 -16.29 17.43 1.03
N PRO A 222 -15.73 16.51 0.21
CA PRO A 222 -14.43 15.87 0.49
C PRO A 222 -13.30 16.85 0.84
N SER A 223 -13.34 18.07 0.30
CA SER A 223 -12.34 19.10 0.60
C SER A 223 -12.35 19.53 2.07
N ALA A 224 -13.50 19.39 2.77
CA ALA A 224 -13.63 19.74 4.18
C ALA A 224 -12.79 18.85 5.11
N LEU A 225 -12.39 17.66 4.65
CA LEU A 225 -11.48 16.78 5.39
C LEU A 225 -9.99 17.11 5.14
N ARG A 226 -9.68 17.92 4.14
CA ARG A 226 -8.30 18.26 3.78
C ARG A 226 -7.73 19.31 4.73
N ARG A 227 -6.46 19.13 5.09
CA ARG A 227 -5.70 20.07 5.95
C ARG A 227 -4.78 20.97 5.16
N PHE A 228 -4.38 20.55 3.96
CA PHE A 228 -3.45 21.27 3.09
C PHE A 228 -4.16 21.78 1.84
N SER A 229 -3.44 22.58 1.03
CA SER A 229 -3.94 23.01 -0.28
C SER A 229 -4.15 21.82 -1.20
N ASP A 230 -5.05 21.95 -2.18
CA ASP A 230 -5.32 20.88 -3.15
C ASP A 230 -4.05 20.41 -3.87
N ASP A 231 -3.13 21.32 -4.21
CA ASP A 231 -1.84 21.00 -4.84
C ASP A 231 -1.01 20.00 -4.02
N SER A 232 -1.14 20.02 -2.68
CA SER A 232 -0.42 19.11 -1.78
C SER A 232 -0.91 17.65 -1.88
N TYR A 233 -2.05 17.42 -2.54
CA TYR A 233 -2.67 16.12 -2.73
C TYR A 233 -2.64 15.66 -4.20
N GLN A 234 -1.94 16.38 -5.09
CA GLN A 234 -1.85 16.02 -6.50
C GLN A 234 -0.49 15.41 -6.84
N LEU A 235 -0.50 14.35 -7.64
CA LEU A 235 0.71 13.82 -8.26
C LEU A 235 1.20 14.79 -9.33
N GLN A 236 2.51 14.93 -9.42
CA GLN A 236 3.15 15.82 -10.39
C GLN A 236 3.59 15.07 -11.64
N VAL A 237 3.91 13.77 -11.52
CA VAL A 237 4.54 13.01 -12.60
C VAL A 237 3.79 11.71 -12.92
N THR A 238 3.44 10.92 -11.90
CA THR A 238 2.76 9.64 -12.09
C THR A 238 1.30 9.87 -12.53
N GLU A 239 0.89 9.23 -13.62
CA GLU A 239 -0.47 9.31 -14.15
C GLU A 239 -1.44 8.41 -13.34
N HIS A 240 -2.62 8.92 -12.98
CA HIS A 240 -3.71 8.08 -12.48
C HIS A 240 -4.62 7.64 -13.63
N ARG A 241 -4.89 6.34 -13.73
CA ARG A 241 -5.90 5.78 -14.63
C ARG A 241 -6.95 5.02 -13.83
N HIS A 242 -8.21 5.43 -13.97
CA HIS A 242 -9.31 4.81 -13.26
C HIS A 242 -9.69 3.45 -13.83
N VAL A 243 -9.91 2.49 -12.93
CA VAL A 243 -10.54 1.20 -13.22
C VAL A 243 -12.04 1.32 -12.89
N ALA A 244 -12.88 0.58 -13.62
CA ALA A 244 -14.30 0.50 -13.31
C ALA A 244 -14.53 -0.05 -11.88
N ARG A 245 -15.49 0.54 -11.15
CA ARG A 245 -15.83 0.10 -9.80
C ARG A 245 -16.23 -1.38 -9.80
N GLY A 246 -15.72 -2.15 -8.84
CA GLY A 246 -16.07 -3.56 -8.65
C GLY A 246 -15.27 -4.54 -9.52
N VAL A 247 -14.37 -4.07 -10.38
CA VAL A 247 -13.40 -4.94 -11.04
C VAL A 247 -12.29 -5.29 -10.05
N LEU A 248 -12.25 -6.55 -9.67
CA LEU A 248 -11.31 -7.10 -8.70
C LEU A 248 -10.44 -8.17 -9.34
N LYS A 249 -9.20 -8.29 -8.86
CA LYS A 249 -8.33 -9.43 -9.11
C LYS A 249 -9.03 -10.70 -8.57
N PRO A 250 -8.97 -11.84 -9.27
CA PRO A 250 -8.09 -12.16 -10.39
C PRO A 250 -8.70 -11.91 -11.79
N SER A 251 -9.59 -10.92 -11.95
CA SER A 251 -10.03 -10.49 -13.29
C SER A 251 -8.83 -10.05 -14.12
N SER A 252 -8.71 -10.58 -15.34
CA SER A 252 -7.61 -10.26 -16.26
C SER A 252 -7.78 -8.93 -17.01
N GLU A 253 -8.98 -8.34 -16.95
CA GLU A 253 -9.37 -7.18 -17.78
C GLU A 253 -8.40 -6.00 -17.66
N VAL A 254 -8.05 -5.62 -16.43
CA VAL A 254 -7.17 -4.46 -16.17
C VAL A 254 -5.74 -4.74 -16.61
N LEU A 255 -5.22 -5.93 -16.29
CA LEU A 255 -3.86 -6.29 -16.69
C LEU A 255 -3.73 -6.37 -18.22
N SER A 256 -4.71 -6.94 -18.91
CA SER A 256 -4.75 -6.94 -20.38
C SER A 256 -4.81 -5.52 -20.95
N GLN A 257 -5.57 -4.62 -20.33
CA GLN A 257 -5.63 -3.21 -20.75
C GLN A 257 -4.27 -2.50 -20.54
N ILE A 258 -3.61 -2.72 -19.39
CA ILE A 258 -2.28 -2.16 -19.12
C ILE A 258 -1.29 -2.59 -20.20
N ILE A 259 -1.24 -3.89 -20.52
CA ILE A 259 -0.34 -4.42 -21.54
C ILE A 259 -0.61 -3.76 -22.90
N ALA A 260 -1.89 -3.62 -23.28
CA ALA A 260 -2.30 -2.99 -24.53
C ALA A 260 -1.90 -1.49 -24.60
N ASP A 261 -2.07 -0.74 -23.51
CA ASP A 261 -1.76 0.70 -23.47
C ASP A 261 -0.28 0.99 -23.72
N TYR A 262 0.58 0.11 -23.22
CA TYR A 262 2.03 0.20 -23.37
C TYR A 262 2.54 -0.53 -24.62
N GLY A 263 1.68 -1.34 -25.26
CA GLY A 263 1.98 -2.08 -26.48
C GLY A 263 3.13 -3.06 -26.27
N VAL A 264 3.13 -3.80 -25.16
CA VAL A 264 4.14 -4.85 -24.89
C VAL A 264 3.45 -6.21 -25.01
N SER A 265 4.18 -7.29 -25.29
CA SER A 265 3.59 -8.63 -25.28
C SER A 265 3.53 -9.21 -23.86
N PRO A 266 2.64 -10.18 -23.56
CA PRO A 266 2.61 -10.83 -22.26
C PRO A 266 3.97 -11.46 -21.87
N GLU A 267 4.69 -12.04 -22.83
CA GLU A 267 5.99 -12.70 -22.62
C GLU A 267 7.13 -11.73 -22.31
N GLU A 268 6.93 -10.42 -22.50
CA GLU A 268 7.88 -9.38 -22.12
C GLU A 268 7.36 -8.54 -20.94
N THR A 269 6.27 -8.99 -20.30
CA THR A 269 5.63 -8.33 -19.16
C THR A 269 5.87 -9.14 -17.89
N VAL A 270 6.23 -8.45 -16.81
CA VAL A 270 6.35 -9.02 -15.47
C VAL A 270 5.21 -8.46 -14.62
N TYR A 271 4.49 -9.33 -13.91
CA TYR A 271 3.55 -8.93 -12.87
C TYR A 271 4.05 -9.38 -11.51
N VAL A 272 4.16 -8.44 -10.57
CA VAL A 272 4.62 -8.70 -9.21
C VAL A 272 3.52 -8.35 -8.21
N GLY A 273 3.19 -9.26 -7.30
CA GLY A 273 2.25 -9.00 -6.21
C GLY A 273 2.34 -10.02 -5.08
N ASP A 274 1.75 -9.70 -3.93
CA ASP A 274 1.88 -10.47 -2.69
C ASP A 274 0.83 -11.59 -2.54
N THR A 275 -0.27 -11.53 -3.31
CA THR A 275 -1.42 -12.40 -3.09
C THR A 275 -1.58 -13.44 -4.20
N LEU A 276 -1.43 -14.73 -3.86
CA LEU A 276 -1.53 -15.85 -4.81
C LEU A 276 -2.85 -15.89 -5.59
N MET A 277 -4.00 -15.88 -4.91
CA MET A 277 -5.34 -15.98 -5.53
C MET A 277 -5.81 -14.72 -6.26
N LYS A 278 -5.01 -13.66 -6.24
CA LYS A 278 -5.32 -12.38 -6.88
C LYS A 278 -4.29 -12.09 -7.95
N ASP A 279 -3.10 -11.71 -7.53
CA ASP A 279 -2.02 -11.25 -8.39
C ASP A 279 -1.50 -12.37 -9.28
N ILE A 280 -1.15 -13.51 -8.68
CA ILE A 280 -0.54 -14.63 -9.42
C ILE A 280 -1.56 -15.32 -10.30
N GLU A 281 -2.77 -15.57 -9.78
CA GLU A 281 -3.85 -16.13 -10.59
C GLU A 281 -4.19 -15.21 -11.79
N MET A 282 -4.25 -13.89 -11.60
CA MET A 282 -4.47 -12.94 -12.69
C MET A 282 -3.33 -12.96 -13.71
N ALA A 283 -2.08 -12.90 -13.24
CA ALA A 283 -0.90 -12.90 -14.09
C ALA A 283 -0.85 -14.15 -14.99
N GLN A 284 -1.12 -15.32 -14.40
CA GLN A 284 -1.16 -16.59 -15.12
C GLN A 284 -2.29 -16.65 -16.15
N ARG A 285 -3.46 -16.08 -15.86
CA ARG A 285 -4.58 -16.00 -16.82
C ARG A 285 -4.23 -15.17 -18.06
N VAL A 286 -3.40 -14.14 -17.90
CA VAL A 286 -2.94 -13.29 -19.01
C VAL A 286 -1.72 -13.88 -19.73
N GLY A 287 -0.96 -14.75 -19.04
CA GLY A 287 0.25 -15.37 -19.58
C GLY A 287 1.50 -14.48 -19.48
N VAL A 288 1.53 -13.56 -18.50
CA VAL A 288 2.73 -12.77 -18.19
C VAL A 288 3.65 -13.54 -17.24
N HIS A 289 4.86 -13.04 -17.01
CA HIS A 289 5.72 -13.57 -15.95
C HIS A 289 5.14 -13.24 -14.57
N ASP A 290 4.59 -14.25 -13.90
CA ASP A 290 4.02 -14.13 -12.57
C ASP A 290 5.11 -14.25 -11.48
N VAL A 291 5.20 -13.22 -10.65
CA VAL A 291 6.19 -13.11 -9.58
C VAL A 291 5.50 -12.88 -8.24
N TRP A 292 5.68 -13.82 -7.33
CA TRP A 292 5.09 -13.74 -6.00
C TRP A 292 6.02 -13.05 -5.01
N ALA A 293 5.58 -11.90 -4.50
CA ALA A 293 6.20 -11.17 -3.40
C ALA A 293 5.89 -11.85 -2.05
N LYS A 294 6.44 -13.04 -1.83
CA LYS A 294 6.19 -13.85 -0.63
C LYS A 294 6.57 -13.13 0.67
N TYR A 295 7.54 -12.22 0.62
CA TYR A 295 7.91 -11.35 1.76
C TYR A 295 6.77 -10.44 2.24
N GLY A 296 5.73 -10.23 1.42
CA GLY A 296 4.58 -9.36 1.69
C GLY A 296 3.45 -10.01 2.48
N VAL A 297 3.45 -11.34 2.58
CA VAL A 297 2.30 -12.10 3.11
C VAL A 297 2.13 -11.90 4.63
N ASN A 298 0.95 -11.43 5.04
CA ASN A 298 0.65 -11.10 6.44
C ASN A 298 -0.32 -12.08 7.14
N HIS A 299 -0.90 -13.08 6.46
CA HIS A 299 -2.00 -13.89 6.99
C HIS A 299 -1.67 -14.69 8.27
N ALA A 300 -0.39 -15.00 8.48
CA ALA A 300 0.08 -15.72 9.67
C ALA A 300 0.20 -14.81 10.92
N ASP A 301 0.09 -13.49 10.77
CA ASP A 301 0.14 -12.55 11.88
C ASP A 301 -1.16 -12.62 12.69
N PRO A 302 -1.13 -12.89 14.02
CA PRO A 302 -2.34 -12.92 14.85
C PRO A 302 -3.16 -11.62 14.82
N ARG A 303 -2.51 -10.48 14.53
CA ARG A 303 -3.15 -9.18 14.41
C ARG A 303 -4.10 -9.11 13.21
N TYR A 304 -3.90 -9.98 12.21
CA TYR A 304 -4.70 -10.03 10.99
C TYR A 304 -6.17 -10.38 11.28
N GLY A 305 -6.43 -11.10 12.37
CA GLY A 305 -7.80 -11.38 12.84
C GLY A 305 -8.60 -10.10 13.12
N LEU A 306 -7.96 -9.01 13.56
CA LEU A 306 -8.65 -7.74 13.70
C LEU A 306 -9.08 -7.17 12.35
N LEU A 307 -8.21 -7.21 11.34
CA LEU A 307 -8.55 -6.78 9.98
C LEU A 307 -9.76 -7.56 9.47
N GLN A 308 -9.70 -8.88 9.58
CA GLN A 308 -10.80 -9.75 9.15
C GLN A 308 -12.10 -9.45 9.88
N SER A 309 -12.07 -9.02 11.14
CA SER A 309 -13.27 -8.71 11.90
C SER A 309 -13.97 -7.43 11.45
N VAL A 310 -13.22 -6.46 10.90
CA VAL A 310 -13.75 -5.13 10.53
C VAL A 310 -13.68 -4.83 9.04
N SER A 311 -13.06 -5.66 8.21
CA SER A 311 -12.86 -5.36 6.79
C SER A 311 -14.17 -5.38 6.02
N HIS A 312 -14.11 -4.84 4.81
CA HIS A 312 -15.18 -4.92 3.83
C HIS A 312 -15.34 -6.33 3.21
N TRP A 313 -14.48 -7.28 3.57
CA TRP A 313 -14.50 -8.62 3.00
C TRP A 313 -15.72 -9.40 3.47
N THR A 314 -16.25 -10.22 2.57
CA THR A 314 -17.26 -11.21 2.93
C THR A 314 -16.60 -12.37 3.67
N ASP A 315 -17.37 -13.12 4.44
CA ASP A 315 -16.85 -14.32 5.11
C ASP A 315 -16.39 -15.38 4.11
N GLU A 316 -16.90 -15.36 2.88
CA GLU A 316 -16.40 -16.18 1.78
C GLU A 316 -15.01 -15.75 1.32
N MET A 317 -14.79 -14.44 1.13
CA MET A 317 -13.47 -13.90 0.77
C MET A 317 -12.42 -14.25 1.83
N VAL A 318 -12.75 -14.04 3.11
CA VAL A 318 -11.87 -14.40 4.25
C VAL A 318 -11.54 -15.90 4.24
N ARG A 319 -12.55 -16.76 4.06
CA ARG A 319 -12.34 -18.21 3.99
C ARG A 319 -11.47 -18.62 2.81
N LYS A 320 -11.67 -18.02 1.63
CA LYS A 320 -10.90 -18.30 0.43
C LYS A 320 -9.44 -17.89 0.60
N GLU A 321 -9.18 -16.74 1.21
CA GLU A 321 -7.83 -16.24 1.49
C GLU A 321 -7.06 -17.12 2.47
N GLN A 322 -7.76 -17.79 3.40
CA GLN A 322 -7.18 -18.72 4.37
C GLN A 322 -7.07 -20.17 3.88
N ASP A 323 -7.50 -20.46 2.65
CA ASP A 323 -7.54 -21.83 2.15
C ASP A 323 -6.18 -22.26 1.61
N GLU A 324 -5.42 -22.94 2.46
CA GLU A 324 -4.07 -23.45 2.14
C GLU A 324 -4.09 -24.89 1.59
N ARG A 325 -5.27 -25.45 1.28
CA ARG A 325 -5.34 -26.83 0.78
C ARG A 325 -4.57 -26.96 -0.55
N PRO A 326 -3.84 -28.07 -0.77
CA PRO A 326 -3.15 -28.30 -2.03
C PRO A 326 -4.08 -28.16 -3.24
N GLY A 327 -3.67 -27.37 -4.23
CA GLY A 327 -4.42 -27.14 -5.45
C GLY A 327 -5.46 -26.01 -5.39
N VAL A 328 -5.62 -25.32 -4.24
CA VAL A 328 -6.45 -24.11 -4.14
C VAL A 328 -5.69 -22.90 -4.65
N ASN A 329 -4.48 -22.67 -4.14
CA ASN A 329 -3.63 -21.57 -4.55
C ASN A 329 -2.84 -21.91 -5.82
N PRO A 330 -2.66 -20.95 -6.76
CA PRO A 330 -1.74 -21.14 -7.88
C PRO A 330 -0.30 -21.31 -7.37
N THR A 331 0.50 -22.03 -8.14
CA THR A 331 1.95 -22.11 -7.92
C THR A 331 2.61 -21.02 -8.74
N ALA A 332 3.28 -20.08 -8.08
CA ALA A 332 3.97 -19.00 -8.77
C ALA A 332 5.21 -19.52 -9.54
N THR A 333 5.47 -18.95 -10.72
CA THR A 333 6.67 -19.26 -11.52
C THR A 333 7.92 -18.70 -10.87
N TRP A 334 7.85 -17.46 -10.37
CA TRP A 334 8.94 -16.77 -9.69
C TRP A 334 8.53 -16.37 -8.29
N VAL A 335 9.46 -16.39 -7.33
CA VAL A 335 9.20 -16.07 -5.92
C VAL A 335 10.28 -15.14 -5.40
N LEU A 336 9.86 -13.99 -4.85
CA LEU A 336 10.71 -13.08 -4.08
C LEU A 336 10.58 -13.45 -2.60
N GLU A 337 11.64 -14.02 -2.04
CA GLU A 337 11.64 -14.55 -0.68
C GLU A 337 11.92 -13.47 0.37
N ARG A 338 12.76 -12.49 0.04
CA ARG A 338 13.28 -11.50 1.00
C ARG A 338 12.93 -10.07 0.62
N GLY A 339 12.92 -9.74 -0.66
CA GLY A 339 12.78 -8.34 -1.08
C GLY A 339 12.53 -8.15 -2.55
N PHE A 340 12.11 -6.93 -2.89
CA PHE A 340 11.78 -6.53 -4.25
C PHE A 340 13.01 -6.48 -5.17
N ASP A 341 14.19 -6.27 -4.60
CA ASP A 341 15.49 -6.24 -5.30
C ASP A 341 15.87 -7.56 -5.96
N GLU A 342 15.29 -8.68 -5.52
CA GLU A 342 15.52 -10.00 -6.12
C GLU A 342 15.06 -10.04 -7.59
N LEU A 343 14.14 -9.17 -8.02
CA LEU A 343 13.73 -9.02 -9.42
C LEU A 343 14.92 -8.74 -10.34
N LEU A 344 15.89 -7.95 -9.89
CA LEU A 344 17.04 -7.54 -10.70
C LEU A 344 17.97 -8.70 -11.04
N GLY A 345 17.91 -9.79 -10.27
CA GLY A 345 18.64 -11.04 -10.58
C GLY A 345 17.84 -12.01 -11.46
N MET A 346 16.52 -11.83 -11.57
CA MET A 346 15.62 -12.73 -12.31
C MET A 346 15.34 -12.24 -13.74
N PHE A 347 15.29 -10.91 -13.93
CA PHE A 347 14.88 -10.31 -15.19
C PHE A 347 15.92 -9.33 -15.74
N ASP A 348 16.14 -9.40 -17.06
CA ASP A 348 16.88 -8.41 -17.82
C ASP A 348 15.91 -7.31 -18.28
N PHE A 349 15.79 -6.26 -17.47
CA PHE A 349 14.94 -5.11 -17.75
C PHE A 349 15.48 -4.27 -18.91
N ARG A 350 14.63 -3.99 -19.90
CA ARG A 350 14.97 -3.35 -21.16
C ARG A 350 14.00 -2.22 -21.50
N PRO A 351 14.42 -1.26 -22.34
CA PRO A 351 13.57 -0.11 -22.67
C PRO A 351 12.20 -0.53 -23.19
N THR A 352 11.10 0.02 -22.67
CA THR A 352 9.78 -0.27 -23.25
C THR A 352 9.73 0.23 -24.68
N ARG A 353 9.38 -0.67 -25.61
CA ARG A 353 9.11 -0.34 -27.01
C ARG A 353 7.76 -0.94 -27.35
N ARG A 354 6.93 -0.19 -28.07
CA ARG A 354 5.69 -0.73 -28.63
C ARG A 354 6.06 -1.86 -29.58
N SER A 355 5.51 -3.04 -29.35
CA SER A 355 5.59 -4.18 -30.25
C SER A 355 5.03 -3.75 -31.60
N ASP A 356 5.80 -3.91 -32.67
CA ASP A 356 5.35 -3.71 -34.04
C ASP A 356 4.42 -4.88 -34.42
N ALA A 357 3.25 -4.96 -33.79
CA ALA A 357 2.23 -5.95 -34.11
C ALA A 357 1.35 -5.41 -35.25
N SER A 358 1.79 -5.70 -36.48
CA SER A 358 1.04 -5.83 -37.74
C SER A 358 0.26 -4.62 -38.28
N GLN A 359 0.92 -3.86 -39.17
CA GLN A 359 0.36 -3.67 -40.50
C GLN A 359 0.37 -5.05 -41.19
N GLY A 360 -0.78 -5.72 -41.21
CA GLY A 360 -0.96 -7.02 -41.84
C GLY A 360 -2.39 -7.17 -42.33
#